data_AF-A0A453IAM6-F1
#
_entry.id   AF-A0A453IAM6-F1
#
_cell.length_a   1.000
_cell.length_b   1.000
_cell.length_c   1.000
_cell.angle_alpha   90.00
_cell.angle_beta   90.00
_cell.angle_gamma   90.00
#
_symmetry.space_group_name_H-M   'P 1'
#
loop_
_entity.id
_entity.type
_entity.pdbx_description
1 polymer ?
#
loop_
_entity_poly.entity_id
_entity_poly.type
_entity_poly.pdbx_seq_one_letter_code
_entity_poly.pdbx_strand_id
1 'polypeptide(L)'
;MEDMLSWMEEGGQVGICDATNSTRSRRNMLMKMAEGKCKIIFVETICNDQDVLERNIRLKVQQSPDYAEQTDFEAGVRDFKERLAYYEKVYEPVDEGSYIKMIDMVSGNGGQLQINNISGYLPGRIVFFLVNCHLTPRPILLTRHGESLDNVRGRIGGDSSLSEVGEVYSRKLASFVEKRLKSERTASIWTSTLQRTILTAQPIIGFPKIQWRALDEINAGVCDGMTYDEVKKNKPEEYESRRKDKLRYRYPRGESYLDVIQRLEPVIIELERQRAPVVVIAHQAVLRSLYAYFADKPL
;
A
#
# COMPACT_ATOMS: atom_id res chain seq x y z
N MET A 1 21.57 15.45 4.29
CA MET A 1 22.29 14.50 3.41
C MET A 1 23.38 13.78 4.19
N GLU A 2 24.18 14.48 4.99
CA GLU A 2 25.17 13.84 5.88
C GLU A 2 24.52 12.83 6.83
N ASP A 3 23.43 13.20 7.52
CA ASP A 3 22.67 12.26 8.38
C ASP A 3 22.20 11.01 7.63
N MET A 4 21.74 11.19 6.37
CA MET A 4 21.27 10.09 5.53
C MET A 4 22.42 9.16 5.13
N LEU A 5 23.60 9.72 4.82
CA LEU A 5 24.79 8.93 4.49
C LEU A 5 25.30 8.18 5.73
N SER A 6 25.31 8.82 6.90
CA SER A 6 25.65 8.17 8.17
C SER A 6 24.69 7.01 8.47
N TRP A 7 23.38 7.23 8.30
CA TRP A 7 22.38 6.18 8.48
C TRP A 7 22.52 5.02 7.47
N MET A 8 22.95 5.30 6.23
CA MET A 8 23.26 4.26 5.25
C MET A 8 24.50 3.44 5.65
N GLU A 9 25.51 4.07 6.25
CA GLU A 9 26.70 3.37 6.78
C GLU A 9 26.33 2.42 7.93
N GLU A 10 25.28 2.72 8.69
CA GLU A 10 24.72 1.85 9.75
C GLU A 10 23.85 0.69 9.23
N GLY A 11 23.70 0.56 7.90
CA GLY A 11 22.96 -0.53 7.26
C GLY A 11 21.64 -0.12 6.60
N GLY A 12 21.32 1.19 6.59
CA GLY A 12 20.20 1.73 5.81
C GLY A 12 20.37 1.51 4.31
N GLN A 13 19.32 1.07 3.62
CA GLN A 13 19.40 0.69 2.19
C GLN A 13 18.88 1.76 1.23
N VAL A 14 17.88 2.54 1.64
CA VAL A 14 17.23 3.57 0.81
C VAL A 14 16.92 4.77 1.67
N GLY A 15 17.41 5.95 1.27
CA GLY A 15 17.09 7.22 1.90
C GLY A 15 16.28 8.10 0.96
N ILE A 16 15.26 8.77 1.49
CA ILE A 16 14.41 9.71 0.73
C ILE A 16 14.80 11.13 1.14
N CYS A 17 15.35 11.91 0.19
CA CYS A 17 15.71 13.31 0.43
C CYS A 17 14.57 14.20 -0.07
N ASP A 18 13.58 14.44 0.78
CA ASP A 18 12.44 15.30 0.46
C ASP A 18 12.83 16.78 0.56
N ALA A 19 13.08 17.39 -0.59
CA ALA A 19 13.36 18.82 -0.75
C ALA A 19 13.07 19.24 -2.20
N THR A 20 12.86 20.54 -2.43
CA THR A 20 12.52 21.04 -3.76
C THR A 20 13.61 20.76 -4.80
N ASN A 21 14.89 20.82 -4.41
CA ASN A 21 16.05 20.53 -5.26
C ASN A 21 15.95 21.13 -6.68
N SER A 22 15.39 22.35 -6.74
CA SER A 22 14.89 22.97 -7.97
C SER A 22 15.97 23.47 -8.92
N THR A 23 17.24 23.53 -8.49
CA THR A 23 18.36 24.02 -9.31
C THR A 23 19.34 22.91 -9.63
N ARG A 24 19.92 22.96 -10.83
CA ARG A 24 20.96 22.04 -11.31
C ARG A 24 22.21 22.08 -10.43
N SER A 25 22.59 23.28 -9.96
CA SER A 25 23.72 23.45 -9.03
C SER A 25 23.52 22.63 -7.75
N ARG A 26 22.33 22.69 -7.14
CA ARG A 26 22.01 21.94 -5.92
C ARG A 26 22.05 20.44 -6.18
N ARG A 27 21.46 19.96 -7.28
CA ARG A 27 21.45 18.52 -7.62
C ARG A 27 22.85 17.97 -7.93
N ASN A 28 23.68 18.73 -8.64
CA ASN A 28 25.09 18.38 -8.87
C ASN A 28 25.89 18.29 -7.56
N MET A 29 25.64 19.21 -6.62
CA MET A 29 26.25 19.14 -5.28
C MET A 29 25.86 17.83 -4.57
N LEU A 30 24.57 17.44 -4.59
CA LEU A 30 24.09 16.20 -4.00
C LEU A 30 24.73 14.96 -4.64
N MET A 31 24.82 14.92 -5.98
CA MET A 31 25.49 13.82 -6.69
C MET A 31 26.97 13.71 -6.31
N LYS A 32 27.67 14.84 -6.20
CA LYS A 32 29.07 14.86 -5.76
C LYS A 32 29.24 14.35 -4.32
N MET A 33 28.31 14.69 -3.42
CA MET A 33 28.34 14.20 -2.04
C MET A 33 28.08 12.69 -1.93
N ALA A 34 27.28 12.14 -2.83
CA ALA A 34 26.93 10.72 -2.88
C ALA A 34 27.93 9.85 -3.69
N GLU A 35 28.83 10.48 -4.43
CA GLU A 35 29.79 9.79 -5.30
C GLU A 35 30.61 8.75 -4.51
N GLY A 36 30.63 7.51 -4.99
CA GLY A 36 31.29 6.38 -4.34
C GLY A 36 30.58 5.84 -3.07
N LYS A 37 29.51 6.50 -2.59
CA LYS A 37 28.79 6.12 -1.37
C LYS A 37 27.42 5.50 -1.65
N CYS A 38 26.63 6.11 -2.52
CA CYS A 38 25.30 5.60 -2.88
C CYS A 38 24.87 6.03 -4.29
N LYS A 39 23.83 5.37 -4.81
CA LYS A 39 23.20 5.75 -6.08
C LYS A 39 22.11 6.79 -5.80
N ILE A 40 22.10 7.88 -6.56
CA ILE A 40 21.01 8.86 -6.54
C ILE A 40 20.05 8.60 -7.70
N ILE A 41 18.76 8.63 -7.39
CA ILE A 41 17.67 8.69 -8.37
C ILE A 41 16.82 9.91 -8.04
N PHE A 42 16.68 10.82 -9.00
CA PHE A 42 15.77 11.94 -8.87
C PHE A 42 14.35 11.49 -9.24
N VAL A 43 13.38 11.80 -8.37
CA VAL A 43 11.95 11.61 -8.67
C VAL A 43 11.35 12.99 -8.79
N GLU A 44 11.05 13.41 -10.01
CA GLU A 44 10.49 14.72 -10.33
C GLU A 44 9.01 14.58 -10.67
N THR A 45 8.15 15.35 -10.00
CA THR A 45 6.72 15.40 -10.32
C THR A 45 6.39 16.77 -10.91
N ILE A 46 5.92 16.78 -12.15
CA ILE A 46 5.52 17.98 -12.89
C ILE A 46 4.00 17.95 -13.03
N CYS A 47 3.33 19.00 -12.59
CA CYS A 47 1.88 19.14 -12.72
C CYS A 47 1.56 20.52 -13.29
N ASN A 48 0.95 20.54 -14.47
CA ASN A 48 0.51 21.73 -15.19
C ASN A 48 -1.01 21.93 -15.10
N ASP A 49 -1.73 20.91 -14.62
CA ASP A 49 -3.17 20.94 -14.38
C ASP A 49 -3.52 21.91 -13.24
N GLN A 50 -4.21 23.00 -13.59
CA GLN A 50 -4.55 24.08 -12.67
C GLN A 50 -5.53 23.63 -11.57
N ASP A 51 -6.44 22.71 -11.85
CA ASP A 51 -7.41 22.22 -10.87
C ASP A 51 -6.71 21.36 -9.82
N VAL A 52 -5.77 20.51 -10.26
CA VAL A 52 -4.94 19.69 -9.37
C VAL A 52 -4.04 20.58 -8.52
N LEU A 53 -3.40 21.60 -9.12
CA LEU A 53 -2.55 22.55 -8.41
C LEU A 53 -3.34 23.31 -7.33
N GLU A 54 -4.47 23.91 -7.69
CA GLU A 54 -5.30 24.67 -6.74
C GLU A 54 -5.77 23.79 -5.58
N ARG A 55 -6.21 22.57 -5.87
CA ARG A 55 -6.60 21.60 -4.84
C ARG A 55 -5.44 21.27 -3.90
N ASN A 56 -4.26 21.00 -4.43
CA ASN A 56 -3.08 20.65 -3.65
C ASN A 56 -2.57 21.81 -2.80
N ILE A 57 -2.63 23.05 -3.31
CA ILE A 57 -2.30 24.27 -2.56
C ILE A 57 -3.23 24.40 -1.35
N ARG A 58 -4.54 24.29 -1.56
CA ARG A 58 -5.53 24.37 -0.47
C ARG A 58 -5.31 23.28 0.58
N LEU A 59 -5.06 22.04 0.16
CA LEU A 59 -4.74 20.93 1.06
C LEU A 59 -3.46 21.20 1.86
N LYS A 60 -2.42 21.74 1.23
CA LYS A 60 -1.17 22.09 1.91
C LYS A 60 -1.40 23.16 2.97
N VAL A 61 -2.11 24.23 2.66
CA VAL A 61 -2.42 25.29 3.65
C VAL A 61 -3.25 24.74 4.81
N GLN A 62 -4.19 23.84 4.52
CA GLN A 62 -5.05 23.23 5.54
C GLN A 62 -4.31 22.28 6.51
N GLN A 63 -3.28 21.58 6.03
CA GLN A 63 -2.61 20.49 6.78
C GLN A 63 -1.19 20.82 7.24
N SER A 64 -0.55 21.83 6.66
CA SER A 64 0.86 22.13 6.91
C SER A 64 1.06 22.83 8.26
N PRO A 65 2.05 22.40 9.07
CA PRO A 65 2.44 23.12 10.28
C PRO A 65 2.79 24.60 10.04
N ASP A 66 3.37 24.92 8.87
CA ASP A 66 3.72 26.29 8.45
C ASP A 66 2.55 27.29 8.52
N TYR A 67 1.30 26.82 8.41
CA TYR A 67 0.09 27.64 8.43
C TYR A 67 -0.82 27.34 9.62
N ALA A 68 -0.35 26.59 10.63
CA ALA A 68 -1.17 26.18 11.78
C ALA A 68 -1.73 27.36 12.60
N GLU A 69 -1.00 28.47 12.65
CA GLU A 69 -1.39 29.70 13.36
C GLU A 69 -2.08 30.72 12.44
N GLN A 70 -2.20 30.44 11.14
CA GLN A 70 -2.83 31.36 10.19
C GLN A 70 -4.36 31.27 10.29
N THR A 71 -4.98 32.33 10.81
CA THR A 71 -6.44 32.40 10.99
C THR A 71 -7.19 32.71 9.69
N ASP A 72 -6.56 33.41 8.74
CA ASP A 72 -7.15 33.67 7.42
C ASP A 72 -6.62 32.65 6.40
N PHE A 73 -7.46 31.66 6.09
CA PHE A 73 -7.14 30.62 5.13
C PHE A 73 -6.74 31.17 3.76
N GLU A 74 -7.45 32.19 3.26
CA GLU A 74 -7.19 32.74 1.93
C GLU A 74 -5.91 33.60 1.92
N ALA A 75 -5.51 34.19 3.05
CA ALA A 75 -4.18 34.78 3.19
C ALA A 75 -3.07 33.72 3.11
N GLY A 76 -3.24 32.57 3.77
CA GLY A 76 -2.30 31.45 3.67
C GLY A 76 -2.16 30.91 2.24
N VAL A 77 -3.27 30.82 1.50
CA VAL A 77 -3.27 30.44 0.08
C VAL A 77 -2.50 31.45 -0.77
N ARG A 78 -2.68 32.76 -0.55
CA ARG A 78 -1.94 33.81 -1.27
C ARG A 78 -0.44 33.74 -1.00
N ASP A 79 -0.04 33.64 0.27
CA ASP A 79 1.36 33.51 0.68
C ASP A 79 2.02 32.28 0.03
N PHE A 80 1.35 31.13 0.04
CA PHE A 80 1.89 29.92 -0.59
C PHE A 80 2.06 30.09 -2.11
N LYS A 81 1.12 30.77 -2.79
CA LYS A 81 1.21 31.07 -4.23
C LYS A 81 2.38 32.01 -4.53
N GLU A 82 2.63 33.02 -3.71
CA GLU A 82 3.78 33.91 -3.86
C GLU A 82 5.11 33.14 -3.71
N ARG A 83 5.19 32.24 -2.72
CA ARG A 83 6.34 31.36 -2.52
C ARG A 83 6.57 30.42 -3.70
N LEU A 84 5.51 29.85 -4.27
CA LEU A 84 5.59 29.03 -5.50
C LEU A 84 6.15 29.84 -6.68
N ALA A 85 5.67 31.07 -6.88
CA ALA A 85 6.14 31.94 -7.96
C ALA A 85 7.64 32.28 -7.84
N TYR A 86 8.19 32.28 -6.62
CA TYR A 86 9.64 32.41 -6.42
C TYR A 86 10.39 31.16 -6.86
N TYR A 87 9.92 29.96 -6.49
CA TYR A 87 10.54 28.70 -6.91
C TYR A 87 10.48 28.50 -8.41
N GLU A 88 9.37 28.88 -9.05
CA GLU A 88 9.19 28.79 -10.50
C GLU A 88 10.23 29.61 -11.28
N LYS A 89 10.60 30.80 -10.78
CA LYS A 89 11.63 31.66 -11.41
C LYS A 89 13.02 31.03 -11.46
N VAL A 90 13.35 30.19 -10.48
CA VAL A 90 14.67 29.56 -10.34
C VAL A 90 14.66 28.08 -10.72
N TYR A 91 13.50 27.53 -11.09
CA TYR A 91 13.33 26.11 -11.36
C TYR A 91 14.00 25.72 -12.68
N GLU A 92 14.86 24.71 -12.59
CA GLU A 92 15.53 24.05 -13.69
C GLU A 92 15.07 22.58 -13.68
N PRO A 93 14.34 22.10 -14.69
CA PRO A 93 13.94 20.69 -14.77
C PRO A 93 15.13 19.74 -14.63
N VAL A 94 14.91 18.57 -14.03
CA VAL A 94 15.95 17.54 -13.90
C VAL A 94 16.35 17.04 -15.29
N ASP A 95 17.62 17.10 -15.68
CA ASP A 95 18.06 16.48 -16.94
C ASP A 95 19.41 15.76 -16.81
N GLU A 96 19.89 15.67 -15.57
CA GLU A 96 21.14 15.06 -15.18
C GLU A 96 20.93 13.78 -14.35
N GLY A 97 21.91 12.87 -14.42
CA GLY A 97 21.93 11.67 -13.60
C GLY A 97 20.81 10.67 -13.94
N SER A 98 20.46 9.85 -12.95
CA SER A 98 19.35 8.89 -13.06
C SER A 98 18.08 9.54 -12.56
N TYR A 99 16.99 9.49 -13.34
CA TYR A 99 15.76 10.15 -12.95
C TYR A 99 14.50 9.43 -13.42
N ILE A 100 13.40 9.75 -12.74
CA ILE A 100 12.03 9.37 -13.04
C ILE A 100 11.22 10.67 -13.01
N LYS A 101 10.65 11.08 -14.14
CA LYS A 101 9.74 12.24 -14.23
C LYS A 101 8.31 11.76 -14.39
N MET A 102 7.44 12.21 -13.50
CA MET A 102 5.99 11.98 -13.55
C MET A 102 5.33 13.30 -13.95
N ILE A 103 4.89 13.41 -15.20
CA ILE A 103 4.31 14.62 -15.77
C ILE A 103 2.81 14.42 -15.93
N ASP A 104 2.00 15.24 -15.26
CA ASP A 104 0.53 15.25 -15.40
C ASP A 104 -0.15 13.87 -15.22
N MET A 105 0.45 12.99 -14.42
CA MET A 105 -0.04 11.60 -14.19
C MET A 105 -1.39 11.53 -13.45
N VAL A 106 -1.82 12.63 -12.83
CA VAL A 106 -3.00 12.69 -11.95
C VAL A 106 -4.30 12.90 -12.74
N SER A 107 -4.28 13.78 -13.74
CA SER A 107 -5.47 14.21 -14.48
C SER A 107 -6.05 13.11 -15.37
N GLY A 108 -5.23 12.11 -15.73
CA GLY A 108 -5.61 11.04 -16.66
C GLY A 108 -5.69 11.48 -18.12
N ASN A 109 -5.42 12.75 -18.42
CA ASN A 109 -5.46 13.33 -19.75
C ASN A 109 -4.03 13.66 -20.22
N GLY A 110 -3.33 12.68 -20.80
CA GLY A 110 -2.02 12.92 -21.41
C GLY A 110 -0.82 12.92 -20.46
N GLY A 111 -0.93 12.31 -19.29
CA GLY A 111 0.21 12.12 -18.38
C GLY A 111 1.34 11.31 -19.02
N GLN A 112 2.59 11.68 -18.74
CA GLN A 112 3.80 11.05 -19.27
C GLN A 112 4.73 10.62 -18.13
N LEU A 113 5.32 9.44 -18.27
CA LEU A 113 6.45 9.01 -17.46
C LEU A 113 7.73 9.02 -18.31
N GLN A 114 8.75 9.73 -17.85
CA GLN A 114 10.08 9.72 -18.48
C GLN A 114 11.09 9.07 -17.52
N ILE A 115 11.90 8.16 -18.04
CA ILE A 115 12.85 7.38 -17.25
C ILE A 115 14.21 7.50 -17.91
N ASN A 116 15.24 7.87 -17.13
CA ASN A 116 16.60 7.97 -17.62
C ASN A 116 17.59 7.24 -16.71
N ASN A 117 18.48 6.47 -17.33
CA ASN A 117 19.60 5.77 -16.69
C ASN A 117 19.24 4.92 -15.45
N ILE A 118 18.04 4.34 -15.41
CA ILE A 118 17.62 3.44 -14.34
C ILE A 118 18.14 2.03 -14.59
N SER A 119 18.92 1.49 -13.65
CA SER A 119 19.49 0.14 -13.73
C SER A 119 19.50 -0.57 -12.37
N GLY A 120 19.24 -1.88 -12.40
CA GLY A 120 19.19 -2.74 -11.23
C GLY A 120 17.78 -3.03 -10.71
N TYR A 121 17.67 -4.00 -9.82
CA TYR A 121 16.39 -4.51 -9.32
C TYR A 121 15.58 -3.44 -8.58
N LEU A 122 16.13 -2.85 -7.51
CA LEU A 122 15.39 -1.92 -6.66
C LEU A 122 14.95 -0.63 -7.40
N PRO A 123 15.78 0.03 -8.21
CA PRO A 123 15.34 1.15 -9.05
C PRO A 123 14.22 0.78 -10.03
N GLY A 124 14.30 -0.39 -10.67
CA GLY A 124 13.23 -0.88 -11.55
C GLY A 124 11.92 -1.14 -10.80
N ARG A 125 12.00 -1.60 -9.56
CA ARG A 125 10.85 -1.80 -8.66
C ARG A 125 10.18 -0.48 -8.28
N ILE A 126 10.97 0.57 -8.03
CA ILE A 126 10.46 1.92 -7.76
C ILE A 126 9.70 2.44 -8.97
N VAL A 127 10.29 2.35 -10.17
CA VAL A 127 9.60 2.73 -11.42
C VAL A 127 8.28 1.96 -11.57
N PHE A 128 8.32 0.64 -11.41
CA PHE A 128 7.14 -0.20 -11.54
C PHE A 128 6.04 0.20 -10.55
N PHE A 129 6.39 0.49 -9.29
CA PHE A 129 5.44 0.97 -8.30
C PHE A 129 4.81 2.31 -8.70
N LEU A 130 5.65 3.30 -9.05
CA LEU A 130 5.19 4.65 -9.41
C LEU A 130 4.27 4.68 -10.64
N VAL A 131 4.53 3.82 -11.64
CA VAL A 131 3.67 3.67 -12.84
C VAL A 131 2.24 3.24 -12.47
N ASN A 132 2.09 2.46 -11.41
CA ASN A 132 0.81 1.88 -11.00
C ASN A 132 0.07 2.72 -9.94
N CYS A 133 0.68 3.79 -9.42
CA CYS A 133 0.06 4.65 -8.42
C CYS A 133 -0.81 5.74 -9.04
N HIS A 134 -1.81 6.22 -8.28
CA HIS A 134 -2.60 7.38 -8.65
C HIS A 134 -3.16 8.11 -7.42
N LEU A 135 -3.57 9.37 -7.59
CA LEU A 135 -4.10 10.20 -6.51
C LEU A 135 -5.64 10.25 -6.44
N THR A 136 -6.35 9.55 -7.33
CA THR A 136 -7.83 9.48 -7.27
C THR A 136 -8.29 8.93 -5.91
N PRO A 137 -9.06 9.71 -5.11
CA PRO A 137 -9.55 9.26 -3.82
C PRO A 137 -10.52 8.09 -3.98
N ARG A 138 -10.29 7.02 -3.22
CA ARG A 138 -11.16 5.83 -3.20
C ARG A 138 -11.06 5.11 -1.86
N PRO A 139 -12.13 4.42 -1.42
CA PRO A 139 -12.05 3.51 -0.29
C PRO A 139 -11.56 2.12 -0.71
N ILE A 140 -10.65 1.55 0.08
CA ILE A 140 -10.35 0.11 0.09
C ILE A 140 -10.98 -0.46 1.35
N LEU A 141 -11.99 -1.31 1.20
CA LEU A 141 -12.76 -1.89 2.30
C LEU A 141 -12.20 -3.29 2.61
N LEU A 142 -11.55 -3.43 3.76
CA LEU A 142 -10.97 -4.69 4.20
C LEU A 142 -11.90 -5.40 5.17
N THR A 143 -12.19 -6.67 4.92
CA THR A 143 -12.96 -7.49 5.85
C THR A 143 -12.59 -8.97 5.80
N ARG A 144 -12.80 -9.67 6.90
CA ARG A 144 -12.67 -11.14 6.94
C ARG A 144 -13.89 -11.79 6.28
N HIS A 145 -13.74 -13.05 5.88
CA HIS A 145 -14.89 -13.92 5.72
C HIS A 145 -15.77 -13.94 6.98
N GLY A 146 -17.05 -14.25 6.83
CA GLY A 146 -17.92 -14.58 7.95
C GLY A 146 -17.38 -15.77 8.74
N GLU A 147 -17.77 -15.90 10.00
CA GLU A 147 -17.32 -17.02 10.85
C GLU A 147 -17.50 -18.37 10.14
N SER A 148 -16.45 -19.20 10.12
CA SER A 148 -16.48 -20.55 9.55
C SER A 148 -16.66 -21.63 10.61
N LEU A 149 -17.01 -22.84 10.19
CA LEU A 149 -17.12 -23.99 11.11
C LEU A 149 -15.80 -24.29 11.83
N ASP A 150 -14.64 -24.07 11.19
CA ASP A 150 -13.34 -24.21 11.84
C ASP A 150 -13.08 -23.09 12.86
N ASN A 151 -13.60 -21.87 12.64
CA ASN A 151 -13.51 -20.81 13.65
C ASN A 151 -14.28 -21.19 14.92
N VAL A 152 -15.49 -21.74 14.78
CA VAL A 152 -16.30 -22.23 15.90
C VAL A 152 -15.54 -23.33 16.68
N ARG A 153 -14.79 -24.17 15.98
CA ARG A 153 -13.97 -25.24 16.57
C ARG A 153 -12.58 -24.79 17.05
N GLY A 154 -12.21 -23.52 16.84
CA GLY A 154 -10.88 -23.00 17.15
C GLY A 154 -9.74 -23.60 16.32
N ARG A 155 -10.05 -24.17 15.15
CA ARG A 155 -9.08 -24.79 14.23
C ARG A 155 -8.48 -23.73 13.30
N ILE A 156 -7.18 -23.86 13.01
CA ILE A 156 -6.47 -22.94 12.10
C ILE A 156 -6.41 -23.50 10.68
N GLY A 157 -6.42 -22.59 9.70
CA GLY A 157 -6.35 -22.91 8.27
C GLY A 157 -7.59 -23.63 7.75
N GLY A 158 -7.43 -24.74 7.02
CA GLY A 158 -8.50 -25.51 6.40
C GLY A 158 -9.31 -24.74 5.35
N ASP A 159 -10.41 -25.36 4.89
CA ASP A 159 -11.34 -24.78 3.91
C ASP A 159 -12.81 -25.05 4.27
N SER A 160 -13.18 -24.89 5.55
CA SER A 160 -14.57 -25.06 5.97
C SER A 160 -15.50 -23.98 5.41
N SER A 161 -16.77 -24.38 5.25
CA SER A 161 -17.91 -23.49 4.98
C SER A 161 -18.20 -22.53 6.15
N LEU A 162 -19.10 -21.58 5.90
CA LEU A 162 -19.59 -20.64 6.92
C LEU A 162 -20.41 -21.35 8.02
N SER A 163 -20.37 -20.80 9.22
CA SER A 163 -21.35 -21.09 10.28
C SER A 163 -22.67 -20.35 10.01
N GLU A 164 -23.73 -20.68 10.75
CA GLU A 164 -25.00 -19.94 10.67
C GLU A 164 -24.82 -18.44 10.95
N VAL A 165 -23.96 -18.09 11.91
CA VAL A 165 -23.59 -16.70 12.22
C VAL A 165 -22.80 -16.08 11.07
N GLY A 166 -21.90 -16.84 10.45
CA GLY A 166 -21.17 -16.43 9.24
C GLY A 166 -22.08 -16.11 8.06
N GLU A 167 -23.16 -16.88 7.86
CA GLU A 167 -24.17 -16.60 6.83
C GLU A 167 -25.01 -15.36 7.15
N VAL A 168 -25.35 -15.13 8.42
CA VAL A 168 -26.00 -13.88 8.83
C VAL A 168 -25.08 -12.68 8.55
N TYR A 169 -23.79 -12.84 8.83
CA TYR A 169 -22.78 -11.83 8.53
C TYR A 169 -22.68 -11.53 7.03
N SER A 170 -22.65 -12.56 6.17
CA SER A 170 -22.54 -12.36 4.71
C SER A 170 -23.73 -11.58 4.14
N ARG A 171 -24.95 -11.84 4.62
CA ARG A 171 -26.15 -11.07 4.26
C ARG A 171 -26.05 -9.61 4.71
N LYS A 172 -25.62 -9.36 5.95
CA LYS A 172 -25.42 -7.99 6.47
C LYS A 172 -24.33 -7.23 5.72
N LEU A 173 -23.23 -7.92 5.37
CA LEU A 173 -22.16 -7.35 4.57
C LEU A 173 -22.68 -6.95 3.19
N ALA A 174 -23.50 -7.77 2.55
CA ALA A 174 -24.10 -7.43 1.26
C ALA A 174 -24.97 -6.17 1.33
N SER A 175 -25.85 -6.05 2.34
CA SER A 175 -26.63 -4.83 2.54
C SER A 175 -25.75 -3.60 2.82
N PHE A 176 -24.65 -3.77 3.56
CA PHE A 176 -23.69 -2.69 3.80
C PHE A 176 -23.00 -2.25 2.50
N VAL A 177 -22.49 -3.20 1.71
CA VAL A 177 -21.77 -2.93 0.45
C VAL A 177 -22.71 -2.27 -0.55
N GLU A 178 -23.92 -2.78 -0.73
CA GLU A 178 -24.93 -2.19 -1.61
C GLU A 178 -25.26 -0.75 -1.22
N LYS A 179 -25.45 -0.48 0.08
CA LYS A 179 -25.71 0.88 0.57
C LYS A 179 -24.51 1.81 0.40
N ARG A 180 -23.30 1.33 0.74
CA ARG A 180 -22.07 2.13 0.76
C ARG A 180 -21.57 2.47 -0.65
N LEU A 181 -21.74 1.55 -1.60
CA LEU A 181 -21.24 1.62 -2.97
C LEU A 181 -22.37 1.83 -3.99
N LYS A 182 -23.54 2.33 -3.57
CA LYS A 182 -24.72 2.54 -4.43
C LYS A 182 -24.43 3.37 -5.69
N SER A 183 -23.55 4.36 -5.59
CA SER A 183 -23.11 5.22 -6.69
C SER A 183 -21.89 4.70 -7.46
N GLU A 184 -21.24 3.64 -6.98
CA GLU A 184 -19.91 3.21 -7.41
C GLU A 184 -19.98 1.93 -8.25
N ARG A 185 -20.59 2.02 -9.44
CA ARG A 185 -20.88 0.86 -10.29
C ARG A 185 -19.65 0.11 -10.81
N THR A 186 -18.47 0.74 -10.72
CA THR A 186 -17.18 0.16 -11.14
C THR A 186 -16.42 -0.51 -10.00
N ALA A 187 -16.99 -0.56 -8.79
CA ALA A 187 -16.36 -1.23 -7.66
C ALA A 187 -16.21 -2.73 -7.90
N SER A 188 -15.22 -3.35 -7.26
CA SER A 188 -14.96 -4.79 -7.37
C SER A 188 -14.85 -5.47 -6.00
N ILE A 189 -15.23 -6.75 -5.95
CA ILE A 189 -15.15 -7.58 -4.75
C ILE A 189 -14.05 -8.61 -4.97
N TRP A 190 -13.03 -8.61 -4.11
CA TRP A 190 -11.92 -9.54 -4.18
C TRP A 190 -12.04 -10.55 -3.07
N THR A 191 -11.87 -11.83 -3.41
CA THR A 191 -11.87 -12.92 -2.43
C THR A 191 -10.60 -13.72 -2.54
N SER A 192 -10.33 -14.53 -1.52
CA SER A 192 -9.42 -15.66 -1.69
C SER A 192 -10.03 -16.75 -2.57
N THR A 193 -9.33 -17.86 -2.73
CA THR A 193 -9.87 -19.07 -3.38
C THR A 193 -10.59 -20.00 -2.39
N LEU A 194 -10.37 -19.81 -1.09
CA LEU A 194 -11.04 -20.57 -0.01
C LEU A 194 -12.56 -20.31 0.08
N GLN A 195 -13.33 -21.38 0.28
CA GLN A 195 -14.80 -21.43 0.26
C GLN A 195 -15.45 -20.35 1.13
N ARG A 196 -14.96 -20.15 2.35
CA ARG A 196 -15.53 -19.17 3.29
C ARG A 196 -15.53 -17.73 2.79
N THR A 197 -14.53 -17.28 2.03
CA THR A 197 -14.54 -15.90 1.47
C THR A 197 -15.50 -15.82 0.28
N ILE A 198 -15.56 -16.86 -0.55
CA ILE A 198 -16.47 -16.97 -1.69
C ILE A 198 -17.94 -16.94 -1.24
N LEU A 199 -18.29 -17.75 -0.24
CA LEU A 199 -19.63 -17.78 0.35
C LEU A 199 -19.99 -16.47 1.04
N THR A 200 -19.01 -15.79 1.65
CA THR A 200 -19.23 -14.47 2.25
C THR A 200 -19.56 -13.42 1.18
N ALA A 201 -18.92 -13.53 0.00
CA ALA A 201 -19.14 -12.63 -1.12
C ALA A 201 -20.43 -12.94 -1.91
N GLN A 202 -20.96 -14.17 -1.81
CA GLN A 202 -22.06 -14.66 -2.65
C GLN A 202 -23.31 -13.76 -2.61
N PRO A 203 -23.78 -13.25 -1.46
CA PRO A 203 -24.98 -12.39 -1.42
C PRO A 203 -24.76 -10.98 -2.00
N ILE A 204 -23.51 -10.57 -2.29
CA ILE A 204 -23.20 -9.26 -2.88
C ILE A 204 -23.49 -9.31 -4.39
N ILE A 205 -24.56 -8.68 -4.85
CA ILE A 205 -24.99 -8.70 -6.27
C ILE A 205 -24.57 -7.40 -6.97
N GLY A 206 -24.31 -7.46 -8.28
CA GLY A 206 -24.08 -6.27 -9.12
C GLY A 206 -22.63 -5.81 -9.24
N PHE A 207 -21.68 -6.48 -8.56
CA PHE A 207 -20.26 -6.19 -8.63
C PHE A 207 -19.45 -7.40 -9.13
N PRO A 208 -18.42 -7.19 -9.98
CA PRO A 208 -17.50 -8.25 -10.39
C PRO A 208 -16.78 -8.83 -9.17
N LYS A 209 -16.72 -10.17 -9.11
CA LYS A 209 -16.00 -10.91 -8.08
C LYS A 209 -14.72 -11.49 -8.67
N ILE A 210 -13.58 -11.16 -8.08
CA ILE A 210 -12.26 -11.60 -8.55
C ILE A 210 -11.61 -12.43 -7.45
N GLN A 211 -11.20 -13.65 -7.79
CA GLN A 211 -10.53 -14.55 -6.85
C GLN A 211 -9.02 -14.43 -6.99
N TRP A 212 -8.34 -14.23 -5.88
CA TRP A 212 -6.89 -14.17 -5.80
C TRP A 212 -6.37 -15.27 -4.89
N ARG A 213 -5.59 -16.20 -5.43
CA ARG A 213 -4.87 -17.19 -4.61
C ARG A 213 -3.91 -16.53 -3.63
N ALA A 214 -3.34 -15.39 -4.02
CA ALA A 214 -2.52 -14.55 -3.16
C ALA A 214 -3.28 -14.00 -1.93
N LEU A 215 -4.61 -14.07 -1.88
CA LEU A 215 -5.43 -13.71 -0.72
C LEU A 215 -5.79 -14.91 0.17
N ASP A 216 -5.35 -16.14 -0.11
CA ASP A 216 -5.60 -17.30 0.76
C ASP A 216 -4.98 -17.11 2.15
N GLU A 217 -5.54 -17.72 3.19
CA GLU A 217 -4.98 -17.62 4.56
C GLU A 217 -3.55 -18.16 4.61
N ILE A 218 -2.78 -17.69 5.60
CA ILE A 218 -1.45 -18.24 5.86
C ILE A 218 -1.51 -19.77 5.96
N ASN A 219 -0.70 -20.46 5.15
CA ASN A 219 -0.63 -21.91 5.16
C ASN A 219 0.06 -22.40 6.45
N ALA A 220 -0.70 -23.04 7.33
CA ALA A 220 -0.19 -23.60 8.58
C ALA A 220 0.55 -24.94 8.41
N GLY A 221 0.66 -25.45 7.18
CA GLY A 221 1.43 -26.65 6.85
C GLY A 221 1.00 -27.86 7.67
N VAL A 222 1.94 -28.48 8.40
CA VAL A 222 1.66 -29.63 9.26
C VAL A 222 0.73 -29.33 10.45
N CYS A 223 0.46 -28.06 10.73
CA CYS A 223 -0.46 -27.61 11.78
C CYS A 223 -1.86 -27.27 11.24
N ASP A 224 -2.09 -27.47 9.94
CA ASP A 224 -3.38 -27.18 9.32
C ASP A 224 -4.50 -28.06 9.90
N GLY A 225 -5.65 -27.44 10.14
CA GLY A 225 -6.80 -28.07 10.80
C GLY A 225 -6.63 -28.30 12.30
N MET A 226 -5.51 -27.98 12.93
CA MET A 226 -5.32 -28.15 14.39
C MET A 226 -5.85 -26.94 15.17
N THR A 227 -6.23 -27.15 16.43
CA THR A 227 -6.39 -26.05 17.40
C THR A 227 -5.03 -25.60 17.93
N TYR A 228 -4.95 -24.40 18.50
CA TYR A 228 -3.70 -23.94 19.13
C TYR A 228 -3.27 -24.84 20.30
N ASP A 229 -4.22 -25.42 21.05
CA ASP A 229 -3.93 -26.36 22.14
C ASP A 229 -3.41 -27.70 21.61
N GLU A 230 -3.97 -28.20 20.50
CA GLU A 230 -3.45 -29.39 19.80
C GLU A 230 -2.03 -29.14 19.28
N VAL A 231 -1.73 -27.95 18.72
CA VAL A 231 -0.36 -27.60 18.30
C VAL A 231 0.58 -27.55 19.50
N LYS A 232 0.17 -26.92 20.60
CA LYS A 232 0.98 -26.84 21.82
C LYS A 232 1.29 -28.22 22.41
N LYS A 233 0.33 -29.14 22.39
CA LYS A 233 0.46 -30.51 22.92
C LYS A 233 1.26 -31.42 21.99
N ASN A 234 0.96 -31.40 20.70
CA ASN A 234 1.49 -32.37 19.73
C ASN A 234 2.79 -31.88 19.07
N LYS A 235 3.04 -30.56 19.07
CA LYS A 235 4.19 -29.90 18.41
C LYS A 235 4.71 -28.73 19.27
N PRO A 236 5.18 -28.99 20.50
CA PRO A 236 5.58 -27.94 21.44
C PRO A 236 6.73 -27.06 20.92
N GLU A 237 7.69 -27.64 20.18
CA GLU A 237 8.81 -26.91 19.57
C GLU A 237 8.34 -25.88 18.54
N GLU A 238 7.34 -26.24 17.73
CA GLU A 238 6.73 -25.35 16.74
C GLU A 238 5.96 -24.21 17.42
N TYR A 239 5.20 -24.53 18.46
CA TYR A 239 4.48 -23.55 19.26
C TYR A 239 5.43 -22.52 19.87
N GLU A 240 6.54 -22.98 20.47
CA GLU A 240 7.54 -22.12 21.09
C GLU A 240 8.32 -21.29 20.07
N SER A 241 8.73 -21.89 18.94
CA SER A 241 9.45 -21.18 17.88
C SER A 241 8.60 -20.05 17.29
N ARG A 242 7.32 -20.31 17.05
CA ARG A 242 6.37 -19.29 16.59
C ARG A 242 6.12 -18.19 17.61
N ARG A 243 6.14 -18.52 18.90
CA ARG A 243 5.96 -17.53 19.97
C ARG A 243 7.15 -16.58 20.08
N LYS A 244 8.37 -17.10 19.85
CA LYS A 244 9.62 -16.32 19.93
C LYS A 244 9.77 -15.32 18.78
N ASP A 245 9.51 -15.74 17.54
CA ASP A 245 9.58 -14.86 16.36
C ASP A 245 8.41 -15.17 15.41
N LYS A 246 7.25 -14.57 15.69
CA LYS A 246 6.01 -14.82 14.93
C LYS A 246 6.09 -14.34 13.48
N LEU A 247 6.92 -13.33 13.20
CA LEU A 247 7.05 -12.73 11.87
C LEU A 247 7.85 -13.66 10.95
N ARG A 248 9.02 -14.12 11.41
CA ARG A 248 9.94 -14.94 10.61
C ARG A 248 9.70 -16.43 10.72
N TYR A 249 9.05 -16.91 11.78
CA TYR A 249 8.71 -18.32 11.91
C TYR A 249 7.90 -18.80 10.71
N ARG A 250 8.39 -19.86 10.07
CA ARG A 250 7.72 -20.55 8.96
C ARG A 250 7.20 -21.90 9.45
N TYR A 251 5.90 -22.14 9.30
CA TYR A 251 5.33 -23.45 9.59
C TYR A 251 6.01 -24.54 8.74
N PRO A 252 6.29 -25.75 9.27
CA PRO A 252 6.81 -26.84 8.46
C PRO A 252 5.85 -27.17 7.32
N ARG A 253 6.34 -27.16 6.08
CA ARG A 253 5.54 -27.30 4.84
C ARG A 253 4.43 -26.23 4.70
N GLY A 254 4.60 -25.07 5.32
CA GLY A 254 3.68 -23.95 5.29
C GLY A 254 4.40 -22.62 5.05
N GLU A 255 3.81 -21.55 5.56
CA GLU A 255 4.25 -20.17 5.34
C GLU A 255 4.65 -19.48 6.66
N SER A 256 5.46 -18.44 6.54
CA SER A 256 5.68 -17.38 7.52
C SER A 256 4.89 -16.12 7.15
N TYR A 257 4.84 -15.12 8.04
CA TYR A 257 4.29 -13.81 7.65
C TYR A 257 5.12 -13.14 6.55
N LEU A 258 6.44 -13.39 6.48
CA LEU A 258 7.28 -12.89 5.38
C LEU A 258 6.87 -13.49 4.03
N ASP A 259 6.54 -14.78 3.99
CA ASP A 259 6.04 -15.43 2.76
C ASP A 259 4.69 -14.82 2.34
N VAL A 260 3.81 -14.55 3.30
CA VAL A 260 2.52 -13.87 3.07
C VAL A 260 2.73 -12.47 2.49
N ILE A 261 3.65 -11.67 3.05
CA ILE A 261 3.99 -10.33 2.55
C ILE A 261 4.48 -10.41 1.11
N GLN A 262 5.38 -11.35 0.80
CA GLN A 262 5.93 -11.51 -0.53
C GLN A 262 4.86 -11.88 -1.57
N ARG A 263 3.94 -12.81 -1.25
CA ARG A 263 2.87 -13.18 -2.19
C ARG A 263 1.76 -12.13 -2.31
N LEU A 264 1.62 -11.23 -1.33
CA LEU A 264 0.64 -10.13 -1.38
C LEU A 264 1.09 -8.96 -2.22
N GLU A 265 2.36 -8.94 -2.63
CA GLU A 265 2.91 -7.84 -3.42
C GLU A 265 2.12 -7.56 -4.72
N PRO A 266 1.74 -8.56 -5.56
CA PRO A 266 0.91 -8.29 -6.74
C PRO A 266 -0.49 -7.77 -6.39
N VAL A 267 -1.04 -8.17 -5.24
CA VAL A 267 -2.34 -7.70 -4.75
C VAL A 267 -2.24 -6.23 -4.36
N ILE A 268 -1.17 -5.82 -3.69
CA ILE A 268 -0.92 -4.43 -3.31
C ILE A 268 -0.79 -3.55 -4.55
N ILE A 269 0.00 -3.99 -5.54
CA ILE A 269 0.17 -3.24 -6.80
C ILE A 269 -1.17 -3.07 -7.52
N GLU A 270 -1.98 -4.13 -7.60
CA GLU A 270 -3.29 -4.03 -8.21
C GLU A 270 -4.24 -3.13 -7.39
N LEU A 271 -4.20 -3.20 -6.05
CA LEU A 271 -4.97 -2.30 -5.18
C LEU A 271 -4.58 -0.84 -5.43
N GLU A 272 -3.29 -0.53 -5.56
CA GLU A 272 -2.79 0.81 -5.87
C GLU A 272 -3.23 1.31 -7.26
N ARG A 273 -3.39 0.39 -8.22
CA ARG A 273 -3.81 0.68 -9.59
C ARG A 273 -5.31 0.94 -9.75
N GLN A 274 -6.14 0.31 -8.91
CA GLN A 274 -7.59 0.40 -9.01
C GLN A 274 -8.08 1.81 -8.70
N ARG A 275 -8.73 2.52 -9.64
CA ARG A 275 -9.30 3.86 -9.38
C ARG A 275 -10.68 3.83 -8.72
N ALA A 276 -11.35 2.69 -8.76
CA ALA A 276 -12.66 2.47 -8.18
C ALA A 276 -12.55 1.82 -6.78
N PRO A 277 -13.61 1.87 -5.95
CA PRO A 277 -13.63 1.16 -4.68
C PRO A 277 -13.36 -0.34 -4.81
N VAL A 278 -12.62 -0.90 -3.85
CA VAL A 278 -12.36 -2.36 -3.78
C VAL A 278 -12.78 -2.89 -2.42
N VAL A 279 -13.55 -3.99 -2.40
CA VAL A 279 -13.86 -4.73 -1.17
C VAL A 279 -13.04 -6.00 -1.15
N VAL A 280 -12.12 -6.13 -0.19
CA VAL A 280 -11.27 -7.33 -0.02
C VAL A 280 -11.84 -8.18 1.11
N ILE A 281 -12.33 -9.37 0.78
CA ILE A 281 -12.82 -10.39 1.71
C ILE A 281 -11.75 -11.48 1.83
N ALA A 282 -10.97 -11.44 2.92
CA ALA A 282 -9.82 -12.31 3.11
C ALA A 282 -9.78 -12.90 4.54
N HIS A 283 -8.57 -13.13 5.06
CA HIS A 283 -8.34 -13.87 6.31
C HIS A 283 -7.47 -13.11 7.29
N GLN A 284 -7.26 -13.66 8.48
CA GLN A 284 -6.68 -12.91 9.59
C GLN A 284 -5.22 -12.51 9.35
N ALA A 285 -4.36 -13.43 8.88
CA ALA A 285 -2.95 -13.08 8.65
C ALA A 285 -2.81 -12.14 7.44
N VAL A 286 -3.54 -12.43 6.37
CA VAL A 286 -3.58 -11.64 5.14
C VAL A 286 -4.00 -10.20 5.39
N LEU A 287 -5.09 -9.98 6.12
CA LEU A 287 -5.59 -8.64 6.40
C LEU A 287 -4.70 -7.87 7.37
N ARG A 288 -4.00 -8.55 8.29
CA ARG A 288 -2.95 -7.89 9.08
C ARG A 288 -1.86 -7.34 8.19
N SER A 289 -1.40 -8.13 7.21
CA SER A 289 -0.36 -7.70 6.27
C SER A 289 -0.81 -6.54 5.38
N LEU A 290 -2.02 -6.60 4.83
CA LEU A 290 -2.57 -5.49 4.04
C LEU A 290 -2.79 -4.23 4.90
N TYR A 291 -3.34 -4.38 6.10
CA TYR A 291 -3.56 -3.26 7.01
C TYR A 291 -2.24 -2.61 7.43
N ALA A 292 -1.22 -3.40 7.73
CA ALA A 292 0.12 -2.90 8.06
C ALA A 292 0.72 -2.06 6.94
N TYR A 293 0.55 -2.49 5.68
CA TYR A 293 0.97 -1.72 4.50
C TYR A 293 0.24 -0.36 4.42
N PHE A 294 -1.09 -0.35 4.46
CA PHE A 294 -1.86 0.89 4.29
C PHE A 294 -1.84 1.82 5.51
N ALA A 295 -1.59 1.29 6.71
CA ALA A 295 -1.57 2.06 7.94
C ALA A 295 -0.15 2.47 8.39
N ASP A 296 0.88 2.15 7.59
CA ASP A 296 2.29 2.35 7.92
C ASP A 296 2.65 1.82 9.32
N LYS A 297 2.29 0.56 9.59
CA LYS A 297 2.54 -0.11 10.88
C LYS A 297 3.46 -1.31 10.71
N PRO A 298 4.43 -1.52 11.62
CA PRO A 298 5.18 -2.76 11.66
C PRO A 298 4.25 -3.94 12.02
N LEU A 299 4.52 -5.11 11.43
CA LEU A 299 3.80 -6.37 11.63
C LEU A 299 4.26 -7.15 12.86
#